data_AF-A0A817X9T1-F1
#
_entry.id   AF-A0A817X9T1-F1
#
_cell.length_a   1.000
_cell.length_b   1.000
_cell.length_c   1.000
_cell.angle_alpha   90.00
_cell.angle_beta   90.00
_cell.angle_gamma   90.00
#
_symmetry.space_group_name_H-M   'P 1'
#
loop_
_entity.id
_entity.type
_entity.pdbx_description
1 polymer ?
#
loop_
_entity_poly.entity_id
_entity_poly.type
_entity_poly.pdbx_seq_one_letter_code
_entity_poly.pdbx_strand_id
1 'polypeptide(L)'
;MSSNSIVELFSPSNLRPSSNDMPLRHITLLDAQTQQTLLKLTIPKVLVLYTGGTIGMKVLRNAYEPVANYLLAALRSMNIMHDIQFAETMNEIDPEKSFLYLPLANEECIAYYIKEYIPLLDSANMTFDNYIHIALDIKARRKL
;
A
#
# COMPACT_ATOMS: atom_id res chain seq x y z
N MET A 1 16.64 28.06 34.12
CA MET A 1 17.05 26.87 33.35
C MET A 1 15.77 26.20 32.90
N SER A 2 15.30 26.55 31.69
CA SER A 2 14.04 26.04 31.14
C SER A 2 14.35 24.80 30.32
N SER A 3 13.83 23.67 30.76
CA SER A 3 13.96 22.37 30.12
C SER A 3 13.09 22.35 28.85
N ASN A 4 13.69 22.54 27.68
CA ASN A 4 12.98 22.29 26.41
C ASN A 4 12.75 20.78 26.29
N SER A 5 11.50 20.37 26.48
CA SER A 5 11.11 18.98 26.38
C SER A 5 11.21 18.51 24.92
N ILE A 6 11.80 17.33 24.71
CA ILE A 6 11.94 16.66 23.41
C ILE A 6 10.59 16.54 22.65
N VAL A 7 9.48 16.70 23.36
CA VAL A 7 8.12 16.64 22.85
C VAL A 7 7.79 17.78 21.86
N GLU A 8 8.44 18.96 21.98
CA GLU A 8 8.19 20.07 21.03
C GLU A 8 8.82 19.87 19.66
N LEU A 9 9.88 19.04 19.55
CA LEU A 9 10.57 18.76 18.29
C LEU A 9 9.75 17.90 17.31
N PHE A 10 8.73 17.20 17.80
CA PHE A 10 7.86 16.32 17.00
C PHE A 10 6.44 16.87 16.82
N SER A 11 6.20 18.14 17.15
CA SER A 11 4.92 18.79 16.85
C SER A 11 4.73 18.88 15.32
N PRO A 12 3.55 18.53 14.75
CA PRO A 12 3.32 18.53 13.30
C PRO A 12 3.64 19.87 12.63
N SER A 13 3.53 20.97 13.38
CA SER A 13 3.85 22.34 12.95
C SER A 13 5.35 22.66 12.85
N ASN A 14 6.24 21.80 13.39
CA ASN A 14 7.69 21.98 13.35
C ASN A 14 8.40 21.11 12.31
N LEU A 15 7.67 20.25 11.59
CA LEU A 15 8.20 19.55 10.42
C LEU A 15 8.27 20.53 9.26
N ARG A 16 9.47 21.04 8.96
CA ARG A 16 9.72 21.69 7.68
C ARG A 16 9.51 20.62 6.60
N PRO A 17 8.65 20.85 5.59
CA PRO A 17 8.59 19.95 4.45
C PRO A 17 10.00 19.86 3.87
N SER A 18 10.51 18.64 3.70
CA SER A 18 11.73 18.41 2.95
C SER A 18 11.53 19.05 1.58
N SER A 19 12.57 19.65 0.99
CA SER A 19 12.49 20.17 -0.39
C SER A 19 12.13 19.09 -1.43
N ASN A 20 12.10 17.82 -1.01
CA ASN A 20 11.67 16.66 -1.78
C ASN A 20 10.26 16.14 -1.40
N ASP A 21 9.56 16.75 -0.44
CA ASP A 21 8.19 16.38 -0.08
C ASP A 21 7.23 17.07 -1.05
N MET A 22 7.16 16.55 -2.28
CA MET A 22 6.00 16.82 -3.12
C MET A 22 4.77 16.25 -2.41
N PRO A 23 3.72 17.05 -2.17
CA PRO A 23 2.52 16.55 -1.52
C PRO A 23 1.91 15.46 -2.39
N LEU A 24 1.50 14.34 -1.80
CA LEU A 24 0.75 13.28 -2.49
C LEU A 24 -0.45 13.91 -3.19
N ARG A 25 -0.54 13.74 -4.51
CA ARG A 25 -1.64 14.31 -5.30
C ARG A 25 -2.60 13.21 -5.70
N HIS A 26 -3.85 13.37 -5.31
CA HIS A 26 -4.92 12.53 -5.84
C HIS A 26 -5.14 12.86 -7.31
N ILE A 27 -5.21 11.83 -8.15
CA ILE A 27 -5.21 11.99 -9.61
C ILE A 27 -6.44 12.75 -10.07
N THR A 28 -7.56 12.55 -9.38
CA THR A 28 -8.83 13.25 -9.61
C THR A 28 -8.79 14.75 -9.35
N LEU A 29 -7.79 15.25 -8.62
CA LEU A 29 -7.59 16.69 -8.36
C LEU A 29 -6.69 17.37 -9.41
N LEU A 30 -6.15 16.60 -10.36
CA LEU A 30 -5.31 17.12 -11.45
C LEU A 30 -6.19 17.67 -12.58
N ASP A 31 -5.59 18.47 -13.46
CA ASP A 31 -6.28 18.95 -14.66
C ASP A 31 -6.67 17.81 -15.61
N ALA A 32 -7.67 18.06 -16.45
CA ALA A 32 -8.24 17.06 -17.35
C ALA A 32 -7.21 16.49 -18.35
N GLN A 33 -6.22 17.28 -18.76
CA GLN A 33 -5.19 16.85 -19.70
C GLN A 33 -4.24 15.85 -19.03
N THR A 34 -3.83 16.12 -17.79
CA THR A 34 -3.00 15.24 -16.96
C THR A 34 -3.75 13.95 -16.64
N GLN A 35 -5.02 14.03 -16.23
CA GLN A 35 -5.86 12.84 -15.99
C GLN A 35 -5.94 11.95 -17.23
N GLN A 36 -6.23 12.54 -18.41
CA GLN A 36 -6.35 11.79 -19.65
C GLN A 36 -5.01 11.21 -20.13
N THR A 37 -3.90 11.85 -19.78
CA THR A 37 -2.56 11.32 -20.05
C THR A 37 -2.28 10.12 -19.15
N LEU A 38 -2.54 10.22 -17.85
CA LEU A 38 -2.35 9.12 -16.88
C LEU A 38 -3.20 7.88 -17.22
N LEU A 39 -4.44 8.06 -17.69
CA LEU A 39 -5.29 6.96 -18.18
C LEU A 39 -4.71 6.24 -19.40
N LYS A 40 -3.87 6.91 -20.19
CA LYS A 40 -3.19 6.34 -21.37
C LYS A 40 -1.81 5.77 -21.05
N LEU A 41 -1.27 6.03 -19.86
CA LEU A 41 0.04 5.51 -19.44
C LEU A 41 -0.04 4.05 -19.06
N THR A 42 1.07 3.34 -19.27
CA THR A 42 1.26 2.01 -18.69
C THR A 42 1.60 2.18 -17.22
N ILE A 43 0.60 2.02 -16.35
CA ILE A 43 0.78 2.09 -14.90
C ILE A 43 1.60 0.86 -14.45
N PRO A 44 2.76 1.04 -13.80
CA PRO A 44 3.53 -0.07 -13.24
C PRO A 44 2.69 -0.84 -12.21
N LYS A 45 2.77 -2.18 -12.31
CA LYS A 45 1.99 -3.10 -11.46
C LYS A 45 2.92 -3.83 -10.49
N VAL A 46 2.61 -3.73 -9.21
CA VAL A 46 3.36 -4.40 -8.14
C VAL A 46 2.51 -5.51 -7.53
N LEU A 47 3.11 -6.69 -7.39
CA LEU A 47 2.53 -7.76 -6.61
C LEU A 47 3.04 -7.69 -5.17
N VAL A 48 2.13 -7.57 -4.22
CA VAL A 48 2.42 -7.67 -2.79
C VAL A 48 2.00 -9.06 -2.30
N LEU A 49 2.98 -9.88 -1.93
CA LEU A 49 2.76 -11.19 -1.32
C LEU A 49 2.68 -11.00 0.20
N TYR A 50 1.47 -11.04 0.76
CA TYR A 50 1.27 -10.86 2.19
C TYR A 50 1.24 -12.23 2.90
N THR A 51 2.35 -12.57 3.55
CA THR A 51 2.57 -13.88 4.18
C THR A 51 2.21 -13.92 5.67
N GLY A 52 1.98 -12.76 6.30
CA GLY A 52 1.66 -12.61 7.72
C GLY A 52 2.59 -11.66 8.45
N GLY A 53 2.89 -11.97 9.72
CA GLY A 53 3.60 -11.09 10.65
C GLY A 53 2.74 -9.97 11.23
N THR A 54 3.31 -9.21 12.16
CA THR A 54 2.60 -8.24 13.02
C THR A 54 1.90 -7.12 12.24
N ILE A 55 2.37 -6.77 11.03
CA ILE A 55 1.85 -5.66 10.22
C ILE A 55 0.34 -5.76 9.92
N GLY A 56 -0.22 -6.98 9.89
CA GLY A 56 -1.66 -7.21 9.71
C GLY A 56 -2.29 -8.03 10.84
N MET A 57 -1.70 -8.00 12.03
CA MET A 57 -2.28 -8.63 13.22
C MET A 57 -3.20 -7.65 13.99
N LYS A 58 -4.17 -8.19 14.71
CA LYS A 58 -4.98 -7.45 15.69
C LYS A 58 -4.64 -7.91 17.09
N VAL A 59 -4.77 -7.00 18.06
CA VAL A 59 -4.79 -7.38 19.47
C VAL A 59 -6.15 -8.00 19.76
N LEU A 60 -6.17 -9.31 19.97
CA LEU A 60 -7.33 -10.09 20.39
C LEU A 60 -6.98 -10.79 21.70
N ARG A 61 -7.84 -10.69 22.71
CA ARG A 61 -7.67 -11.38 24.01
C ARG A 61 -6.26 -11.21 24.63
N ASN A 62 -5.70 -10.00 24.50
CA ASN A 62 -4.36 -9.62 24.98
C ASN A 62 -3.17 -10.26 24.24
N ALA A 63 -3.37 -10.84 23.06
CA ALA A 63 -2.32 -11.35 22.19
C ALA A 63 -2.46 -10.76 20.77
N TYR A 64 -1.37 -10.72 20.00
CA TYR A 64 -1.43 -10.39 18.58
C TYR A 64 -1.79 -11.65 17.81
N GLU A 65 -2.87 -11.58 17.04
CA GLU A 65 -3.35 -12.70 16.22
C GLU A 65 -3.46 -12.27 14.75
N PRO A 66 -3.12 -13.14 13.78
CA PRO A 66 -3.33 -12.88 12.36
C PRO A 66 -4.84 -12.87 12.06
N VAL A 67 -5.31 -11.80 11.41
CA VAL A 67 -6.72 -11.66 11.04
C VAL A 67 -6.83 -11.52 9.52
N ALA A 68 -7.53 -12.47 8.90
CA ALA A 68 -7.72 -12.49 7.47
C ALA A 68 -8.34 -11.18 6.94
N ASN A 69 -7.85 -10.70 5.81
CA ASN A 69 -8.25 -9.48 5.11
C ASN A 69 -8.08 -8.18 5.93
N TYR A 70 -7.47 -8.21 7.12
CA TYR A 70 -7.38 -7.02 7.95
C TYR A 70 -6.47 -5.96 7.34
N LEU A 71 -5.28 -6.36 6.89
CA LEU A 71 -4.34 -5.44 6.25
C LEU A 71 -4.93 -4.85 4.97
N LEU A 72 -5.55 -5.68 4.14
CA LEU A 72 -6.20 -5.23 2.89
C LEU A 72 -7.31 -4.20 3.17
N ALA A 73 -8.15 -4.45 4.18
CA ALA A 73 -9.19 -3.50 4.58
C ALA A 73 -8.61 -2.17 5.07
N ALA A 74 -7.55 -2.22 5.88
CA ALA A 74 -6.86 -1.02 6.35
C ALA A 74 -6.27 -0.21 5.18
N LEU A 75 -5.58 -0.87 4.25
CA LEU A 75 -4.98 -0.23 3.07
C LEU A 75 -6.02 0.45 2.18
N ARG A 76 -7.19 -0.17 1.98
CA ARG A 76 -8.29 0.45 1.24
C ARG A 76 -8.88 1.68 1.92
N SER A 77 -8.79 1.77 3.25
CA SER A 77 -9.33 2.91 4.00
C SER A 77 -8.38 4.12 4.07
N MET A 78 -7.10 3.93 3.79
CA MET A 78 -6.09 5.00 3.88
C MET A 78 -5.92 5.68 2.52
N ASN A 79 -6.24 6.97 2.44
CA ASN A 79 -6.10 7.77 1.22
C ASN A 79 -4.67 7.80 0.65
N ILE A 80 -3.66 7.73 1.52
CA ILE A 80 -2.24 7.64 1.12
C ILE A 80 -1.88 6.30 0.46
N MET A 81 -2.66 5.24 0.71
CA MET A 81 -2.42 3.89 0.18
C MET A 81 -3.41 3.51 -0.92
N HIS A 82 -4.53 4.22 -1.04
CA HIS A 82 -5.56 3.93 -2.03
C HIS A 82 -6.28 5.19 -2.49
N ASP A 83 -6.08 5.59 -3.74
CA ASP A 83 -6.89 6.58 -4.43
C ASP A 83 -8.18 5.92 -4.94
N ILE A 84 -9.23 5.95 -4.12
CA ILE A 84 -10.52 5.30 -4.39
C ILE A 84 -11.17 5.86 -5.66
N GLN A 85 -11.13 7.18 -5.84
CA GLN A 85 -11.81 7.82 -6.97
C GLN A 85 -11.11 7.48 -8.29
N PHE A 86 -9.77 7.46 -8.29
CA PHE A 86 -9.02 6.98 -9.45
C PHE A 86 -9.26 5.48 -9.70
N ALA A 87 -9.31 4.68 -8.64
CA ALA A 87 -9.61 3.25 -8.74
C ALA A 87 -10.99 2.98 -9.35
N GLU A 88 -12.03 3.74 -9.00
CA GLU A 88 -13.36 3.65 -9.61
C GLU A 88 -13.31 3.89 -11.13
N THR A 89 -12.55 4.90 -11.56
CA THR A 89 -12.38 5.22 -13.00
C THR A 89 -11.65 4.10 -13.74
N MET A 90 -10.71 3.41 -13.09
CA MET A 90 -9.94 2.30 -13.66
C MET A 90 -10.69 0.95 -13.59
N ASN A 91 -11.51 0.73 -12.56
CA ASN A 91 -12.29 -0.50 -12.39
C ASN A 91 -13.43 -0.60 -13.42
N GLU A 92 -13.92 0.53 -13.93
CA GLU A 92 -14.80 0.57 -15.12
C GLU A 92 -14.12 -0.05 -16.36
N ILE A 93 -12.79 -0.05 -16.42
CA ILE A 93 -11.99 -0.59 -17.53
C ILE A 93 -11.66 -2.07 -17.31
N ASP A 94 -11.49 -2.54 -16.06
CA ASP A 94 -11.10 -3.93 -15.75
C ASP A 94 -11.77 -4.47 -14.47
N PRO A 95 -12.99 -5.03 -14.57
CA PRO A 95 -13.76 -5.53 -13.42
C PRO A 95 -13.14 -6.74 -12.70
N GLU A 96 -12.24 -7.48 -13.35
CA GLU A 96 -11.66 -8.71 -12.78
C GLU A 96 -10.46 -8.44 -11.87
N LYS A 97 -9.93 -7.21 -11.83
CA LYS A 97 -8.68 -6.93 -11.12
C LYS A 97 -8.87 -5.89 -10.02
N SER A 98 -9.02 -6.36 -8.79
CA SER A 98 -9.06 -5.52 -7.58
C SER A 98 -7.68 -4.96 -7.20
N PHE A 99 -7.10 -4.12 -8.06
CA PHE A 99 -5.89 -3.36 -7.74
C PHE A 99 -6.20 -2.24 -6.75
N LEU A 100 -5.19 -1.91 -5.95
CA LEU A 100 -5.14 -0.67 -5.19
C LEU A 100 -4.19 0.28 -5.93
N TYR A 101 -4.57 1.55 -6.02
CA TYR A 101 -3.77 2.58 -6.69
C TYR A 101 -3.21 3.54 -5.66
N LEU A 102 -1.89 3.74 -5.66
CA LEU A 102 -1.29 4.79 -4.85
C LEU A 102 -1.60 6.17 -5.47
N PRO A 103 -1.79 7.21 -4.64
CA PRO A 103 -1.80 8.59 -5.11
C PRO A 103 -0.52 8.91 -5.88
N LEU A 104 -0.59 9.92 -6.74
CA LEU A 104 0.52 10.31 -7.60
C LEU A 104 1.70 10.80 -6.77
N ALA A 105 2.87 10.20 -7.00
CA ALA A 105 4.15 10.62 -6.45
C ALA A 105 5.10 10.86 -7.61
N ASN A 106 5.66 12.07 -7.73
CA ASN A 106 6.56 12.45 -8.83
C ASN A 106 6.00 12.13 -10.23
N GLU A 107 4.70 12.35 -10.44
CA GLU A 107 4.01 12.07 -11.71
C GLU A 107 3.86 10.59 -12.08
N GLU A 108 4.23 9.69 -11.17
CA GLU A 108 4.05 8.25 -11.33
C GLU A 108 2.94 7.74 -10.41
N CYS A 109 2.06 6.92 -10.97
CA CYS A 109 1.07 6.15 -10.22
C CYS A 109 1.51 4.69 -10.21
N ILE A 110 1.33 4.01 -9.09
CA ILE A 110 1.62 2.58 -8.97
C ILE A 110 0.32 1.87 -8.63
N ALA A 111 -0.01 0.87 -9.45
CA ALA A 111 -1.05 -0.09 -9.12
C ALA A 111 -0.42 -1.28 -8.38
N TYR A 112 -1.03 -1.73 -7.30
CA TYR A 112 -0.54 -2.90 -6.59
C TYR A 112 -1.67 -3.86 -6.21
N TYR A 113 -1.37 -5.15 -6.27
CA TYR A 113 -2.31 -6.22 -5.94
C TYR A 113 -1.77 -7.00 -4.75
N ILE A 114 -2.61 -7.21 -3.74
CA ILE A 114 -2.23 -7.94 -2.54
C ILE A 114 -2.74 -9.38 -2.66
N LYS A 115 -1.80 -10.33 -2.72
CA LYS A 115 -2.08 -11.76 -2.55
C LYS A 115 -1.89 -12.10 -1.08
N GLU A 116 -2.99 -12.27 -0.36
CA GLU A 116 -2.96 -12.74 1.02
C GLU A 116 -2.79 -14.27 1.07
N TYR A 117 -1.84 -14.75 1.88
CA TYR A 117 -1.57 -16.17 2.04
C TYR A 117 -2.50 -16.78 3.07
N ILE A 118 -2.84 -18.06 2.87
CA ILE A 118 -3.63 -18.84 3.82
C ILE A 118 -2.86 -20.13 4.11
N PRO A 119 -2.47 -20.39 5.38
CA PRO A 119 -2.61 -19.51 6.53
C PRO A 119 -1.63 -18.31 6.50
N LEU A 120 -1.98 -17.24 7.21
CA LEU A 120 -1.03 -16.18 7.58
C LEU A 120 -0.13 -16.68 8.70
N LEU A 121 1.18 -16.46 8.58
CA LEU A 121 2.17 -16.97 9.51
C LEU A 121 2.87 -15.83 10.25
N ASP A 122 3.22 -16.07 11.52
CA ASP A 122 4.30 -15.32 12.13
C ASP A 122 5.63 -15.75 11.49
N SER A 123 6.55 -14.80 11.30
CA SER A 123 7.87 -15.03 10.72
C SER A 123 8.66 -16.10 11.49
N ALA A 124 8.49 -16.18 12.81
CA ALA A 124 9.10 -17.21 13.66
C ALA A 124 8.59 -18.63 13.36
N ASN A 125 7.43 -18.76 12.71
CA ASN A 125 6.86 -20.05 12.30
C ASN A 125 7.10 -20.37 10.81
N MET A 126 7.84 -19.55 10.06
CA MET A 126 8.15 -19.84 8.66
C MET A 126 9.20 -20.96 8.53
N THR A 127 8.97 -21.84 7.57
CA THR A 127 9.86 -22.95 7.20
C THR A 127 10.42 -22.76 5.78
N PHE A 128 11.40 -23.58 5.38
CA PHE A 128 11.94 -23.56 4.02
C PHE A 128 10.87 -23.77 2.94
N ASP A 129 9.86 -24.61 3.19
CA ASP A 129 8.77 -24.85 2.25
C ASP A 129 7.96 -23.57 2.00
N ASN A 130 7.77 -22.73 3.02
CA ASN A 130 7.10 -21.44 2.86
C ASN A 130 7.91 -20.50 1.96
N TYR A 131 9.24 -20.45 2.13
CA TYR A 131 10.11 -19.63 1.26
C TYR A 131 10.15 -20.15 -0.18
N ILE A 132 10.14 -21.47 -0.39
CA ILE A 132 10.04 -22.08 -1.72
C ILE A 132 8.71 -21.67 -2.37
N HIS A 133 7.60 -21.72 -1.62
CA HIS A 133 6.29 -21.31 -2.13
C HIS A 133 6.28 -19.84 -2.57
N ILE A 134 6.86 -18.92 -1.78
CA ILE A 134 7.02 -17.50 -2.15
C ILE A 134 7.82 -17.37 -3.45
N ALA A 135 8.95 -18.09 -3.58
CA ALA A 135 9.79 -18.04 -4.77
C ALA A 135 9.05 -18.57 -6.03
N LEU A 136 8.26 -19.63 -5.87
CA LEU A 136 7.43 -20.17 -6.96
C LEU A 136 6.34 -19.18 -7.39
N ASP A 137 5.70 -18.49 -6.45
CA ASP A 137 4.71 -17.44 -6.75
C ASP A 137 5.32 -16.26 -7.51
N ILE A 138 6.51 -15.79 -7.09
CA ILE A 138 7.26 -14.75 -7.80
C ILE A 138 7.58 -15.22 -9.22
N LYS A 139 8.10 -16.45 -9.36
CA LYS A 139 8.43 -17.03 -10.67
C LYS A 139 7.21 -17.11 -11.58
N ALA A 140 6.05 -17.52 -11.07
CA ALA A 140 4.82 -17.64 -11.83
C ALA A 140 4.29 -16.29 -12.35
N ARG A 141 4.60 -15.18 -11.66
CA ARG A 141 4.09 -13.84 -11.97
C ARG A 141 5.12 -12.87 -12.57
N ARG A 142 6.32 -13.35 -12.90
CA ARG A 142 7.43 -12.58 -13.50
C ARG A 142 7.10 -11.90 -14.85
N LYS A 143 5.96 -12.21 -15.47
CA LYS A 143 5.52 -11.64 -16.76
C LYS A 143 4.35 -10.65 -16.65
N LEU A 144 4.01 -10.18 -15.45
CA LEU A 144 3.05 -9.07 -15.29
C LEU A 144 3.63 -7.75 -15.80
#